data_AF-G0P787-F1
#
_entry.id   AF-G0P787-F1
#
_cell.length_a   1.000
_cell.length_b   1.000
_cell.length_c   1.000
_cell.angle_alpha   90.00
_cell.angle_beta   90.00
_cell.angle_gamma   90.00
#
_symmetry.space_group_name_H-M   'P 1'
#
loop_
_entity.id
_entity.type
_entity.pdbx_description
1 polymer ?
#
loop_
_entity_poly.entity_id
_entity_poly.type
_entity_poly.pdbx_seq_one_letter_code
_entity_poly.pdbx_strand_id
1 'polypeptide(L)'
;LGKWFVYRLNDPRYRDKKKGKQIGQEYNLNRTTMDVAAVTDIKSVGVEKSFRVVPKEPRQQFTQFDTHELQMEMSFPFHRKDIEDDMGNVKKDAHFYDLQLGKVEIYSTQGELILKKIDEHLKELQEKNADEYEKAKNEVIIVVATVTVIENWYENARNYPRNGLFLVKWIDEIKYLHGERSIYRKE
;
A
#
# COMPACT_ATOMS: atom_id res chain seq x y z
N LEU A 1 -21.17 5.60 -2.89
CA LEU A 1 -20.39 6.22 -1.79
C LEU A 1 -20.48 5.31 -0.57
N GLY A 2 -19.37 4.67 -0.19
CA GLY A 2 -19.32 3.73 0.94
C GLY A 2 -19.29 4.44 2.29
N LYS A 3 -19.92 3.85 3.31
CA LYS A 3 -19.84 4.30 4.71
C LYS A 3 -18.73 3.53 5.41
N TRP A 4 -17.91 4.23 6.19
CA TRP A 4 -16.79 3.65 6.92
C TRP A 4 -17.20 3.26 8.33
N PHE A 5 -16.71 2.10 8.75
CA PHE A 5 -16.97 1.57 10.08
C PHE A 5 -15.64 1.23 10.74
N VAL A 6 -15.45 1.72 11.95
CA VAL A 6 -14.44 1.18 12.86
C VAL A 6 -15.11 0.05 13.62
N TYR A 7 -14.39 -1.04 13.78
CA TYR A 7 -14.87 -2.18 14.51
C TYR A 7 -13.75 -2.77 15.34
N ARG A 8 -14.13 -3.42 16.44
CA ARG A 8 -13.21 -4.14 17.31
C ARG A 8 -13.18 -5.60 16.90
N LEU A 9 -12.01 -6.05 16.44
CA LEU A 9 -11.72 -7.46 16.21
C LEU A 9 -11.44 -8.13 17.56
N ASN A 10 -12.35 -9.01 17.97
CA ASN A 10 -12.13 -9.88 19.12
C ASN A 10 -11.61 -11.22 18.62
N ASP A 11 -10.33 -11.47 18.88
CA ASP A 11 -9.70 -12.75 18.61
C ASP A 11 -9.69 -13.62 19.89
N PRO A 12 -10.59 -14.62 20.00
CA PRO A 12 -10.67 -15.46 21.20
C PRO A 12 -9.54 -16.49 21.26
N ARG A 13 -8.73 -16.67 20.20
CA ARG A 13 -7.71 -17.73 20.11
C ARG A 13 -6.71 -17.70 21.25
N TYR A 14 -6.35 -16.51 21.74
CA TYR A 14 -5.48 -16.38 22.91
C TYR A 14 -6.14 -16.93 24.20
N ARG A 15 -7.43 -16.65 24.42
CA ARG A 15 -8.20 -17.19 25.55
C ARG A 15 -8.41 -18.70 25.40
N ASP A 16 -8.72 -19.15 24.19
CA ASP A 16 -9.02 -20.57 23.91
C ASP A 16 -7.76 -21.43 24.01
N LYS A 17 -6.59 -20.92 23.62
CA LYS A 17 -5.30 -21.58 23.86
C LYS A 17 -5.00 -21.72 25.35
N LYS A 18 -5.35 -20.72 26.16
CA LYS A 18 -5.17 -20.74 27.62
C LYS A 18 -6.14 -21.73 28.29
N LYS A 19 -7.40 -21.77 27.85
CA LYS A 19 -8.39 -22.75 28.31
C LYS A 19 -8.05 -24.17 27.86
N GLY A 20 -7.72 -24.40 26.59
CA GLY A 20 -7.33 -25.72 26.06
C GLY A 20 -6.19 -26.37 26.84
N LYS A 21 -5.18 -25.57 27.23
CA LYS A 21 -4.11 -26.03 28.13
C LYS A 21 -4.59 -26.46 29.52
N GLN A 22 -5.68 -25.90 30.04
CA GLN A 22 -6.24 -26.24 31.35
C GLN A 22 -7.14 -27.49 31.32
N ILE A 23 -7.78 -27.78 30.19
CA ILE A 23 -8.71 -28.92 30.00
C ILE A 23 -8.10 -30.08 29.20
N GLY A 24 -6.80 -30.01 28.88
CA GLY A 24 -6.08 -31.09 28.19
C GLY A 24 -6.46 -31.29 26.72
N GLN A 25 -7.11 -30.32 26.09
CA GLN A 25 -7.47 -30.36 24.68
C GLN A 25 -6.42 -29.65 23.82
N GLU A 26 -5.97 -30.32 22.75
CA GLU A 26 -5.05 -29.72 21.79
C GLU A 26 -5.72 -28.56 21.04
N TYR A 27 -5.04 -27.41 21.08
CA TYR A 27 -5.42 -26.24 20.31
C TYR A 27 -5.15 -26.50 18.83
N ASN A 28 -6.19 -26.42 17.98
CA ASN A 28 -6.04 -26.62 16.54
C ASN A 28 -5.19 -25.49 15.92
N LEU A 29 -3.93 -25.81 15.58
CA LEU A 29 -2.96 -24.86 15.01
C LEU A 29 -3.35 -24.34 13.61
N ASN A 30 -4.25 -25.02 12.90
CA ASN A 30 -4.61 -24.66 11.53
C ASN A 30 -5.73 -23.60 11.46
N ARG A 31 -6.20 -23.09 12.61
CA ARG A 31 -7.29 -22.11 12.69
C ARG A 31 -6.77 -20.68 12.46
N THR A 32 -7.11 -20.09 11.32
CA THR A 32 -6.66 -18.74 10.93
C THR A 32 -7.41 -17.64 11.68
N THR A 33 -6.87 -16.42 11.67
CA THR A 33 -7.50 -15.27 12.36
C THR A 33 -8.87 -14.94 11.75
N MET A 34 -8.99 -15.04 10.43
CA MET A 34 -10.24 -14.80 9.72
C MET A 34 -11.35 -15.80 10.04
N ASP A 35 -10.99 -17.03 10.44
CA ASP A 35 -11.93 -18.11 10.68
C ASP A 35 -12.58 -18.07 12.09
N VAL A 36 -12.05 -17.25 13.00
CA VAL A 36 -12.45 -17.24 14.42
C VAL A 36 -12.73 -15.84 14.96
N ALA A 37 -12.12 -14.80 14.41
CA ALA A 37 -12.27 -13.47 14.95
C ALA A 37 -13.71 -12.96 14.75
N ALA A 38 -14.32 -12.51 15.85
CA ALA A 38 -15.64 -11.91 15.83
C ALA A 38 -15.51 -10.38 15.79
N VAL A 39 -16.30 -9.75 14.93
CA VAL A 39 -16.36 -8.30 14.80
C VAL A 39 -17.41 -7.76 15.77
N THR A 40 -17.02 -6.82 16.62
CA THR A 40 -17.89 -6.15 17.60
C THR A 40 -17.67 -4.63 17.57
N ASP A 41 -18.50 -3.86 18.28
CA ASP A 41 -18.35 -2.40 18.39
C ASP A 41 -18.23 -1.68 17.03
N ILE A 42 -19.06 -2.08 16.07
CA ILE A 42 -19.13 -1.45 14.75
C ILE A 42 -19.68 -0.03 14.92
N LYS A 43 -18.85 0.98 14.72
CA LYS A 43 -19.22 2.41 14.80
C LYS A 43 -18.99 3.06 13.46
N SER A 44 -20.01 3.75 12.96
CA SER A 44 -19.85 4.60 11.78
C SER A 44 -18.90 5.75 12.13
N VAL A 45 -17.77 5.85 11.44
CA VAL A 45 -16.86 6.96 11.64
C VAL A 45 -17.36 8.14 10.82
N GLY A 46 -17.69 9.23 11.51
CA GLY A 46 -17.93 10.52 10.89
C GLY A 46 -16.61 11.08 10.39
N VAL A 47 -16.34 10.85 9.10
CA VAL A 47 -15.27 11.45 8.29
C VAL A 47 -13.90 11.56 8.98
N GLU A 48 -13.08 10.54 8.76
CA GLU A 48 -11.63 10.70 8.72
C GLU A 48 -11.15 10.02 7.43
N LYS A 49 -10.57 10.79 6.49
CA LYS A 49 -10.08 10.24 5.21
C LYS A 49 -8.60 9.95 5.31
N SER A 50 -8.18 8.84 4.71
CA SER A 50 -6.84 8.73 4.09
C SER A 50 -6.78 7.80 2.86
N PHE A 51 -7.91 7.55 2.18
CA PHE A 51 -7.89 7.09 0.78
C PHE A 51 -8.99 7.78 -0.02
N ARG A 52 -8.64 8.28 -1.19
CA ARG A 52 -9.61 8.77 -2.18
C ARG A 52 -9.93 7.61 -3.09
N VAL A 53 -11.19 7.16 -3.10
CA VAL A 53 -11.67 6.26 -4.16
C VAL A 53 -11.75 7.08 -5.43
N VAL A 54 -10.92 6.76 -6.41
CA VAL A 54 -10.88 7.47 -7.70
C VAL A 54 -12.02 6.93 -8.58
N PRO A 55 -12.87 7.78 -9.16
CA PRO A 55 -13.90 7.33 -10.11
C PRO A 55 -13.24 6.71 -11.35
N LYS A 56 -13.82 5.63 -11.89
CA LYS A 56 -13.37 4.98 -13.13
C LYS A 56 -13.34 6.00 -14.29
N GLU A 57 -12.27 6.00 -15.08
CA GLU A 57 -12.24 6.77 -16.33
C GLU A 57 -13.30 6.24 -17.31
N PRO A 58 -14.11 7.10 -17.94
CA PRO A 58 -15.21 6.67 -18.79
C PRO A 58 -14.71 6.27 -20.20
N ARG A 59 -14.02 5.15 -20.34
CA ARG A 59 -13.82 4.49 -21.64
C ARG A 59 -13.82 2.97 -21.53
N GLN A 60 -14.48 2.38 -22.53
CA GLN A 60 -14.59 0.97 -22.91
C GLN A 60 -15.77 0.17 -22.31
N GLN A 61 -16.39 -0.56 -23.24
CA GLN A 61 -17.70 -1.15 -23.18
C GLN A 61 -17.80 -2.19 -22.06
N PHE A 62 -18.86 -2.07 -21.27
CA PHE A 62 -19.19 -2.99 -20.19
C PHE A 62 -19.33 -4.43 -20.72
N THR A 63 -18.45 -5.32 -20.28
CA THR A 63 -18.72 -6.77 -20.31
C THR A 63 -19.17 -7.22 -18.92
N GLN A 64 -20.00 -8.26 -18.88
CA GLN A 64 -20.81 -8.65 -17.72
C GLN A 64 -20.00 -9.22 -16.52
N PHE A 65 -18.66 -9.12 -16.54
CA PHE A 65 -17.74 -9.61 -15.49
C PHE A 65 -16.95 -8.48 -14.79
N ASP A 66 -17.23 -7.22 -15.12
CA ASP A 66 -16.41 -6.05 -14.76
C ASP A 66 -16.65 -5.54 -13.31
N THR A 67 -16.68 -6.44 -12.33
CA THR A 67 -17.26 -6.17 -10.99
C THR A 67 -16.28 -5.65 -9.93
N HIS A 68 -14.96 -5.53 -10.13
CA HIS A 68 -14.05 -5.35 -8.99
C HIS A 68 -12.78 -4.50 -9.20
N GLU A 69 -12.78 -3.46 -10.04
CA GLU A 69 -11.64 -2.51 -10.05
C GLU A 69 -11.77 -1.46 -8.93
N LEU A 70 -11.53 -1.88 -7.68
CA LEU A 70 -11.37 -0.95 -6.56
C LEU A 70 -10.04 -0.19 -6.73
N GLN A 71 -10.13 1.12 -6.98
CA GLN A 71 -8.98 2.02 -7.05
C GLN A 71 -8.92 2.93 -5.82
N MET A 72 -7.73 3.06 -5.23
CA MET A 72 -7.49 3.81 -3.99
C MET A 72 -6.24 4.67 -4.13
N GLU A 73 -6.37 5.97 -3.89
CA GLU A 73 -5.21 6.86 -3.70
C GLU A 73 -4.59 6.58 -2.33
N MET A 74 -3.30 6.26 -2.31
CA MET A 74 -2.52 5.89 -1.14
C MET A 74 -1.19 6.66 -1.11
N SER A 75 -0.61 6.85 0.07
CA SER A 75 0.67 7.53 0.25
C SER A 75 1.67 6.61 0.94
N PHE A 76 2.87 6.49 0.39
CA PHE A 76 3.90 5.57 0.86
C PHE A 76 5.20 6.31 1.15
N PRO A 77 5.86 6.07 2.29
CA PRO A 77 7.23 6.52 2.48
C PRO A 77 8.15 5.81 1.49
N PHE A 78 8.97 6.58 0.78
CA PHE A 78 9.93 6.05 -0.17
C PHE A 78 11.22 5.65 0.54
N HIS A 79 11.63 4.41 0.30
CA HIS A 79 12.95 3.92 0.62
C HIS A 79 13.56 3.30 -0.62
N ARG A 80 14.68 3.86 -1.08
CA ARG A 80 15.37 3.44 -2.32
C ARG A 80 15.65 1.93 -2.34
N LYS A 81 16.09 1.38 -1.21
CA LYS A 81 16.36 -0.06 -1.02
C LYS A 81 15.15 -0.98 -1.26
N ASP A 82 13.93 -0.49 -1.16
CA ASP A 82 12.72 -1.31 -1.31
C ASP A 82 12.29 -1.42 -2.78
N ILE A 83 12.86 -0.56 -3.65
CA ILE A 83 12.53 -0.49 -5.08
C ILE A 83 13.74 -0.84 -5.95
N GLU A 84 14.95 -0.44 -5.57
CA GLU A 84 16.16 -0.54 -6.38
C GLU A 84 17.08 -1.68 -5.91
N ASP A 85 17.68 -2.39 -6.86
CA ASP A 85 18.71 -3.42 -6.65
C ASP A 85 20.13 -2.84 -6.62
N ASP A 86 21.12 -3.69 -6.33
CA ASP A 86 22.52 -3.26 -6.23
C ASP A 86 23.11 -2.79 -7.58
N MET A 87 22.44 -3.09 -8.69
CA MET A 87 22.82 -2.66 -10.04
C MET A 87 22.13 -1.37 -10.47
N GLY A 88 21.26 -0.82 -9.63
CA GLY A 88 20.49 0.39 -9.91
C GLY A 88 19.21 0.17 -10.71
N ASN A 89 18.76 -1.07 -10.87
CA ASN A 89 17.51 -1.40 -11.56
C ASN A 89 16.36 -1.60 -10.58
N VAL A 90 15.12 -1.49 -11.08
CA VAL A 90 13.94 -1.82 -10.28
C VAL A 90 13.92 -3.32 -9.99
N LYS A 91 13.80 -3.67 -8.71
CA LYS A 91 13.68 -5.03 -8.22
C LYS A 91 12.43 -5.71 -8.80
N LYS A 92 12.56 -7.00 -9.10
CA LYS A 92 11.41 -7.83 -9.53
C LYS A 92 10.33 -7.96 -8.47
N ASP A 93 10.71 -7.84 -7.20
CA ASP A 93 9.83 -7.88 -6.05
C ASP A 93 9.70 -6.50 -5.41
N ALA A 94 9.88 -5.40 -6.15
CA ALA A 94 9.69 -4.05 -5.63
C ALA A 94 8.27 -3.87 -5.08
N HIS A 95 8.14 -3.33 -3.87
CA HIS A 95 6.86 -3.14 -3.21
C HIS A 95 6.87 -2.00 -2.21
N PHE A 96 5.68 -1.46 -1.93
CA PHE A 96 5.43 -0.70 -0.72
C PHE A 96 4.82 -1.59 0.35
N TYR A 97 5.01 -1.20 1.61
CA TYR A 97 4.27 -1.74 2.74
C TYR A 97 3.30 -0.70 3.27
N ASP A 98 2.04 -1.10 3.39
CA ASP A 98 1.01 -0.37 4.10
C ASP A 98 0.46 -1.22 5.26
N LEU A 99 0.11 -0.56 6.37
CA LEU A 99 -0.37 -1.25 7.57
C LEU A 99 -1.72 -1.95 7.36
N GLN A 100 -2.57 -1.42 6.47
CA GLN A 100 -3.91 -1.94 6.20
C GLN A 100 -3.93 -2.86 4.99
N LEU A 101 -3.22 -2.49 3.91
CA LEU A 101 -3.21 -3.25 2.66
C LEU A 101 -2.12 -4.33 2.62
N GLY A 102 -1.11 -4.23 3.49
CA GLY A 102 0.05 -5.11 3.47
C GLY A 102 0.98 -4.79 2.30
N LYS A 103 1.44 -5.84 1.60
CA LYS A 103 2.33 -5.72 0.44
C LYS A 103 1.59 -5.17 -0.78
N VAL A 104 2.03 -4.02 -1.29
CA VAL A 104 1.55 -3.38 -2.52
C VAL A 104 2.65 -3.47 -3.58
N GLU A 105 2.43 -4.27 -4.62
CA GLU A 105 3.44 -4.54 -5.66
C GLU A 105 3.68 -3.30 -6.54
N ILE A 106 4.94 -3.07 -6.91
CA ILE A 106 5.37 -2.00 -7.81
C ILE A 106 5.96 -2.66 -9.07
N TYR A 107 5.38 -2.37 -10.22
CA TYR A 107 5.93 -2.85 -11.48
C TYR A 107 7.08 -1.96 -11.97
N SER A 108 7.93 -2.52 -12.84
CA SER A 108 9.14 -1.87 -13.32
C SER A 108 8.87 -0.45 -13.84
N THR A 109 7.83 -0.26 -14.63
CA THR A 109 7.46 1.05 -15.19
C THR A 109 7.24 2.12 -14.11
N GLN A 110 6.52 1.78 -13.04
CA GLN A 110 6.21 2.69 -11.94
C GLN A 110 7.45 2.90 -11.06
N GLY A 111 8.23 1.86 -10.79
CA GLY A 111 9.49 1.97 -10.04
C GLY A 111 10.51 2.85 -10.77
N GLU A 112 10.66 2.67 -12.08
CA GLU A 112 11.56 3.45 -12.93
C GLU A 112 11.16 4.92 -12.92
N LEU A 113 9.86 5.21 -13.00
CA LEU A 113 9.34 6.58 -12.89
C LEU A 113 9.70 7.22 -11.55
N ILE A 114 9.51 6.50 -10.43
CA ILE A 114 9.84 7.00 -9.08
C ILE A 114 11.34 7.31 -8.99
N LEU A 115 12.20 6.33 -9.30
CA LEU A 115 13.65 6.49 -9.20
C LEU A 115 14.14 7.63 -10.08
N LYS A 116 13.71 7.66 -11.34
CA LYS A 116 14.08 8.70 -12.30
C LYS A 116 13.69 10.09 -11.82
N LYS A 117 12.45 10.29 -11.33
CA LYS A 117 11.98 11.61 -10.90
C LYS A 117 12.71 12.11 -9.66
N ILE A 118 13.03 11.23 -8.73
CA ILE A 118 13.83 11.58 -7.55
C ILE A 118 15.27 11.93 -7.96
N ASP A 119 15.90 11.14 -8.82
CA ASP A 119 17.28 11.37 -9.25
C ASP A 119 17.44 12.65 -10.08
N GLU A 120 16.52 12.90 -11.03
CA GLU A 120 16.46 14.15 -11.78
C GLU A 120 16.37 15.35 -10.84
N HIS A 121 15.46 15.30 -9.86
CA HIS A 121 15.27 16.39 -8.91
C HIS A 121 16.48 16.63 -8.01
N LEU A 122 17.08 15.56 -7.46
CA LEU A 122 18.27 15.68 -6.63
C LEU A 122 19.46 16.24 -7.40
N LYS A 123 19.65 15.82 -8.66
CA LYS A 123 20.68 16.37 -9.54
C LYS A 123 20.47 17.85 -9.82
N GLU A 124 19.24 18.27 -10.11
CA GLU A 124 18.93 19.69 -10.30
C GLU A 124 19.21 20.53 -9.05
N LEU A 125 18.87 20.03 -7.85
CA LEU A 125 19.19 20.72 -6.60
C LEU A 125 20.70 20.82 -6.40
N GLN A 126 21.46 19.77 -6.71
CA GLN A 126 22.91 19.77 -6.62
C GLN A 126 23.55 20.83 -7.52
N GLU A 127 23.03 21.00 -8.75
CA GLU A 127 23.53 21.98 -9.72
C GLU A 127 23.15 23.43 -9.35
N LYS A 128 21.96 23.63 -8.76
CA LYS A 128 21.41 24.97 -8.47
C LYS A 128 21.78 25.50 -7.09
N ASN A 129 21.73 24.64 -6.05
CA ASN A 129 21.92 25.05 -4.67
C ASN A 129 22.38 23.87 -3.78
N ALA A 130 23.68 23.81 -3.51
CA ALA A 130 24.29 22.75 -2.68
C ALA A 130 23.71 22.67 -1.26
N ASP A 131 23.32 23.80 -0.65
CA ASP A 131 22.76 23.80 0.70
C ASP A 131 21.34 23.22 0.74
N GLU A 132 20.55 23.43 -0.32
CA GLU A 132 19.23 22.80 -0.46
C GLU A 132 19.36 21.31 -0.75
N TYR A 133 20.35 20.90 -1.55
CA TYR A 133 20.65 19.49 -1.79
C TYR A 133 20.99 18.73 -0.51
N GLU A 134 21.85 19.30 0.35
CA GLU A 134 22.25 18.68 1.62
C GLU A 134 21.07 18.48 2.59
N LYS A 135 20.06 19.36 2.52
CA LYS A 135 18.80 19.21 3.27
C LYS A 135 17.90 18.16 2.63
N ALA A 136 17.70 18.26 1.32
CA ALA A 136 16.80 17.42 0.55
C ALA A 136 17.19 15.94 0.54
N LYS A 137 18.49 15.62 0.51
CA LYS A 137 18.97 14.22 0.47
C LYS A 137 18.60 13.39 1.71
N ASN A 138 18.35 14.06 2.84
CA ASN A 138 18.03 13.42 4.12
C ASN A 138 16.55 13.49 4.46
N GLU A 139 15.75 14.19 3.66
CA GLU A 139 14.32 14.35 3.90
C GLU A 139 13.54 13.11 3.45
N VAL A 140 12.48 12.79 4.19
CA VAL A 140 11.58 11.69 3.83
C VAL A 140 10.78 12.07 2.59
N ILE A 141 10.88 11.26 1.55
CA ILE A 141 10.08 11.39 0.33
C ILE A 141 8.82 10.52 0.48
N ILE A 142 7.68 11.06 0.06
CA ILE A 142 6.38 10.39 0.02
C ILE A 142 5.97 10.22 -1.45
N VAL A 143 5.59 9.00 -1.79
CA VAL A 143 5.00 8.65 -3.09
C VAL A 143 3.50 8.48 -2.91
N VAL A 144 2.73 9.36 -3.53
CA VAL A 144 1.27 9.23 -3.66
C VAL A 144 0.96 8.48 -4.95
N ALA A 145 0.19 7.42 -4.83
CA ALA A 145 -0.10 6.55 -5.95
C ALA A 145 -1.52 6.00 -5.89
N THR A 146 -2.09 5.73 -7.05
CA THR A 146 -3.35 5.01 -7.15
C THR A 146 -3.07 3.53 -7.24
N VAL A 147 -3.64 2.81 -6.31
CA VAL A 147 -3.50 1.38 -6.09
C VAL A 147 -4.79 0.69 -6.54
N THR A 148 -4.65 -0.45 -7.19
CA THR A 148 -5.78 -1.30 -7.57
C THR A 148 -5.62 -2.71 -7.02
N VAL A 149 -6.74 -3.40 -6.89
CA VAL A 149 -6.76 -4.84 -6.59
C VAL A 149 -6.19 -5.61 -7.79
N ILE A 150 -5.36 -6.63 -7.52
CA ILE A 150 -4.87 -7.55 -8.55
C ILE A 150 -6.01 -8.46 -9.02
N GLU A 151 -6.11 -8.72 -10.33
CA GLU A 151 -7.17 -9.57 -10.91
C GLU A 151 -7.27 -10.96 -10.25
N ASN A 152 -6.13 -11.59 -9.98
CA ASN A 152 -6.04 -12.91 -9.32
C ASN A 152 -6.07 -12.83 -7.79
N TRP A 153 -6.77 -11.84 -7.23
CA TRP A 153 -6.79 -11.57 -5.79
C TRP A 153 -7.05 -12.81 -4.95
N TYR A 154 -8.03 -13.64 -5.33
CA TYR A 154 -8.42 -14.82 -4.57
C TYR A 154 -7.30 -15.87 -4.49
N GLU A 155 -6.56 -16.08 -5.58
CA GLU A 155 -5.43 -17.02 -5.62
C GLU A 155 -4.21 -16.47 -4.88
N ASN A 156 -3.96 -15.16 -5.01
CA ASN A 156 -2.88 -14.49 -4.29
C ASN A 156 -3.15 -14.44 -2.77
N ALA A 157 -4.40 -14.26 -2.36
CA ALA A 157 -4.81 -14.27 -0.95
C ALA A 157 -4.48 -15.61 -0.26
N ARG A 158 -4.59 -16.73 -0.97
CA ARG A 158 -4.20 -18.05 -0.46
C ARG A 158 -2.69 -18.20 -0.23
N ASN A 159 -1.88 -17.42 -0.95
CA ASN A 159 -0.42 -17.49 -0.94
C ASN A 159 0.25 -16.27 -0.26
N TYR A 160 -0.53 -15.39 0.36
CA TYR A 160 -0.03 -14.19 1.04
C TYR A 160 0.91 -14.58 2.22
N PRO A 161 2.03 -13.87 2.46
CA PRO A 161 2.48 -12.60 1.84
C PRO A 161 3.39 -12.76 0.61
N ARG A 162 3.50 -13.96 0.03
CA ARG A 162 4.43 -14.20 -1.10
C ARG A 162 4.10 -13.32 -2.31
N ASN A 163 2.82 -13.19 -2.61
CA ASN A 163 2.29 -12.28 -3.63
C ASN A 163 1.46 -11.19 -2.94
N GLY A 164 1.64 -9.94 -3.37
CA GLY A 164 0.77 -8.85 -2.97
C GLY A 164 -0.66 -9.05 -3.46
N LEU A 165 -1.59 -8.37 -2.79
CA LEU A 165 -3.01 -8.36 -3.13
C LEU A 165 -3.40 -7.10 -3.93
N PHE A 166 -2.50 -6.13 -3.92
CA PHE A 166 -2.67 -4.82 -4.50
C PHE A 166 -1.46 -4.50 -5.37
N LEU A 167 -1.69 -3.69 -6.40
CA LEU A 167 -0.64 -3.21 -7.29
C LEU A 167 -0.76 -1.70 -7.48
N VAL A 168 0.38 -1.04 -7.64
CA VAL A 168 0.43 0.37 -8.02
C VAL A 168 0.04 0.52 -9.49
N LYS A 169 -1.10 1.14 -9.76
CA LYS A 169 -1.60 1.37 -11.13
C LYS A 169 -0.88 2.55 -11.76
N TRP A 170 -0.79 3.68 -11.04
CA TRP A 170 -0.02 4.85 -11.46
C TRP A 170 0.47 5.68 -10.27
N ILE A 171 1.51 6.49 -10.50
CA ILE A 171 2.04 7.45 -9.54
C ILE A 171 1.33 8.78 -9.77
N ASP A 172 0.70 9.32 -8.73
CA ASP A 172 -0.04 10.58 -8.80
C ASP A 172 0.84 11.76 -8.41
N GLU A 173 1.67 11.60 -7.38
CA GLU A 173 2.54 12.66 -6.87
C GLU A 173 3.77 12.05 -6.18
N ILE A 174 4.91 12.72 -6.25
CA ILE A 174 6.08 12.47 -5.41
C ILE A 174 6.40 13.79 -4.73
N LYS A 175 6.56 13.80 -3.41
CA LYS A 175 6.78 15.02 -2.63
C LYS A 175 7.61 14.75 -1.40
N TYR A 176 8.11 15.81 -0.79
CA TYR A 176 8.71 15.73 0.52
C TYR A 176 7.64 15.62 1.63
N LEU A 177 7.97 14.99 2.75
CA LEU A 177 7.06 14.87 3.90
C LEU A 177 6.87 16.22 4.61
N HIS A 178 7.95 17.00 4.77
CA HIS A 178 7.95 18.26 5.52
C HIS A 178 8.07 19.50 4.65
N GLY A 179 8.27 19.33 3.34
CA GLY A 179 8.22 20.41 2.36
C GLY A 179 6.93 20.41 1.54
N GLU A 180 6.30 21.58 1.37
CA GLU A 180 5.25 21.80 0.36
C GLU A 180 5.77 21.65 -1.09
N ARG A 181 7.06 21.34 -1.27
CA ARG A 181 7.67 21.11 -2.58
C ARG A 181 7.32 19.72 -3.10
N SER A 182 6.55 19.75 -4.19
CA SER A 182 6.32 18.59 -5.04
C SER A 182 7.55 18.34 -5.93
N ILE A 183 7.99 17.09 -5.98
CA ILE A 183 9.07 16.60 -6.87
C ILE A 183 8.47 16.26 -8.24
N TYR A 184 7.30 15.64 -8.23
CA TYR A 184 6.57 15.22 -9.43
C TYR A 184 5.07 15.25 -9.13
N ARG A 185 4.28 15.65 -10.11
CA ARG A 185 2.83 15.52 -10.08
C ARG A 185 2.34 15.12 -11.47
N LYS A 186 1.48 14.11 -11.52
CA LYS A 186 0.82 13.68 -12.75
C LYS A 186 -0.08 14.81 -13.26
N GLU A 187 0.04 15.12 -14.55
CA GLU A 187 -0.77 16.13 -15.27
C GLU A 187 -2.23 15.71 -15.40
#